data_AF-A0A921KC34-F1
#
_entry.id   AF-A0A921KC34-F1
#
_cell.length_a   1.000
_cell.length_b   1.000
_cell.length_c   1.000
_cell.angle_alpha   90.00
_cell.angle_beta   90.00
_cell.angle_gamma   90.00
#
_symmetry.space_group_name_H-M   'P 1'
#
loop_
_entity.id
_entity.type
_entity.pdbx_description
1 polymer ?
#
loop_
_entity_poly.entity_id
_entity_poly.type
_entity_poly.pdbx_seq_one_letter_code
_entity_poly.pdbx_strand_id
1 'polypeptide(L)'
;MIRPALTAWRDVTEKLLALTQQTAEDTRDETIAAIEAFLDDRDKLQPHITAPFTPEEETFGKHLVATEAEVQKKLALFTKVIRTGITEAQAKKDNMKNYVNPYSNVARDGTFYDTKQ
;
A
#
# COMPACT_ATOMS: atom_id res chain seq x y z
N MET A 1 3.80 -34.96 -10.32
CA MET A 1 3.09 -33.85 -10.99
C MET A 1 2.64 -32.86 -9.91
N ILE A 2 2.89 -31.57 -10.11
CA ILE A 2 2.53 -30.53 -9.13
C ILE A 2 1.02 -30.23 -9.24
N ARG A 3 0.33 -30.10 -8.11
CA ARG A 3 -1.09 -29.72 -8.07
C ARG A 3 -1.36 -28.36 -8.74
N PRO A 4 -2.48 -28.22 -9.47
CA PRO A 4 -2.86 -26.95 -10.11
C PRO A 4 -3.00 -25.78 -9.13
N ALA A 5 -3.42 -26.03 -7.89
CA ALA A 5 -3.54 -24.98 -6.87
C ALA A 5 -2.18 -24.37 -6.50
N LEU A 6 -1.11 -25.18 -6.46
CA LEU A 6 0.26 -24.71 -6.18
C LEU A 6 0.83 -23.90 -7.36
N THR A 7 0.57 -24.32 -8.59
CA THR A 7 0.98 -23.55 -9.77
C THR A 7 0.20 -22.24 -9.87
N ALA A 8 -1.12 -22.26 -9.63
CA ALA A 8 -1.94 -21.07 -9.59
C ALA A 8 -1.49 -20.09 -8.50
N TRP A 9 -1.12 -20.60 -7.31
CA TRP A 9 -0.53 -19.75 -6.27
C TRP A 9 0.74 -19.08 -6.76
N ARG A 10 1.65 -19.80 -7.42
CA ARG A 10 2.89 -19.24 -7.99
C ARG A 10 2.59 -18.12 -8.98
N ASP A 11 1.65 -18.33 -9.89
CA ASP A 11 1.28 -17.35 -10.89
C ASP A 11 0.70 -16.08 -10.24
N VAL A 12 -0.11 -16.22 -9.19
CA VAL A 12 -0.63 -15.08 -8.43
C VAL A 12 0.50 -14.36 -7.67
N THR A 13 1.45 -15.09 -7.08
CA THR A 13 2.66 -14.52 -6.45
C THR A 13 3.45 -13.65 -7.43
N GLU A 14 3.69 -14.14 -8.64
CA GLU A 14 4.43 -13.41 -9.68
C GLU A 14 3.70 -12.12 -10.09
N LYS A 15 2.37 -12.19 -10.25
CA LYS A 15 1.55 -11.01 -10.57
C LYS A 15 1.57 -9.97 -9.45
N LEU A 16 1.49 -10.39 -8.19
CA LEU A 16 1.61 -9.48 -7.04
C LEU A 16 2.97 -8.79 -7.02
N LEU A 17 4.07 -9.51 -7.27
CA LEU A 17 5.40 -8.91 -7.37
C LEU A 17 5.49 -7.88 -8.50
N ALA A 18 4.88 -8.15 -9.65
CA ALA A 18 4.85 -7.20 -10.76
C ALA A 18 4.04 -5.94 -10.43
N LEU A 19 2.87 -6.08 -9.78
CA LEU A 19 2.04 -4.94 -9.39
C LEU A 19 2.71 -4.06 -8.34
N THR A 20 3.42 -4.64 -7.37
CA THR A 20 4.14 -3.84 -6.35
C THR A 20 5.27 -2.98 -6.91
N GLN A 21 5.69 -3.20 -8.16
CA GLN A 21 6.68 -2.38 -8.84
C GLN A 21 6.04 -1.18 -9.57
N GLN A 22 4.72 -1.19 -9.77
CA GLN A 22 3.98 -0.09 -10.36
C GLN A 22 3.72 0.96 -9.28
N THR A 23 4.48 2.05 -9.31
CA THR A 23 4.36 3.16 -8.35
C THR A 23 3.80 4.44 -8.97
N ALA A 24 3.22 4.36 -10.16
CA ALA A 24 2.62 5.52 -10.81
C ALA A 24 1.38 5.98 -10.02
N GLU A 25 1.29 7.29 -9.76
CA GLU A 25 0.20 7.86 -8.96
C GLU A 25 -1.16 7.72 -9.67
N ASP A 26 -1.16 7.89 -10.99
CA ASP A 26 -2.38 7.84 -11.82
C ASP A 26 -3.04 6.44 -11.85
N THR A 27 -2.26 5.37 -11.71
CA THR A 27 -2.77 3.99 -11.73
C THR A 27 -2.82 3.36 -10.34
N ARG A 28 -2.64 4.16 -9.28
CA ARG A 28 -2.48 3.64 -7.92
C ARG A 28 -3.73 2.91 -7.44
N ASP A 29 -4.90 3.47 -7.67
CA ASP A 29 -6.17 2.88 -7.21
C ASP A 29 -6.47 1.57 -7.96
N GLU A 30 -6.20 1.53 -9.27
CA GLU A 30 -6.30 0.30 -10.07
C GLU A 30 -5.32 -0.77 -9.60
N THR A 31 -4.08 -0.37 -9.26
CA THR A 31 -3.05 -1.27 -8.74
C THR A 31 -3.46 -1.85 -7.39
N ILE A 32 -4.04 -1.03 -6.49
CA ILE A 32 -4.56 -1.48 -5.19
C ILE A 32 -5.69 -2.50 -5.39
N ALA A 33 -6.69 -2.18 -6.22
CA ALA A 33 -7.80 -3.09 -6.49
C ALA A 33 -7.34 -4.43 -7.08
N ALA A 34 -6.35 -4.40 -7.97
CA ALA A 34 -5.76 -5.62 -8.53
C ALA A 34 -5.00 -6.45 -7.48
N ILE A 35 -4.24 -5.79 -6.59
CA ILE A 35 -3.58 -6.47 -5.47
C ILE A 35 -4.61 -7.13 -4.55
N GLU A 36 -5.69 -6.43 -4.19
CA GLU A 36 -6.77 -6.96 -3.35
C GLU A 36 -7.43 -8.19 -3.99
N ALA A 37 -7.76 -8.12 -5.28
CA ALA A 37 -8.32 -9.26 -6.01
C ALA A 37 -7.40 -10.48 -6.01
N PHE A 38 -6.08 -10.29 -6.16
CA PHE A 38 -5.11 -11.38 -6.10
C PHE A 38 -4.93 -11.95 -4.69
N LEU A 39 -5.07 -11.14 -3.65
CA LEU A 39 -5.09 -11.64 -2.27
C LEU A 39 -6.35 -12.48 -2.01
N ASP A 40 -7.51 -12.03 -2.47
CA ASP A 40 -8.76 -12.81 -2.39
C ASP A 40 -8.66 -14.15 -3.14
N ASP A 41 -8.01 -14.17 -4.31
CA ASP A 41 -7.79 -15.41 -5.06
C ASP A 41 -6.86 -16.38 -4.34
N ARG A 42 -5.85 -15.87 -3.62
CA ARG A 42 -5.00 -16.71 -2.75
C ARG A 42 -5.79 -17.31 -1.60
N ASP A 43 -6.66 -16.54 -0.95
CA ASP A 43 -7.51 -17.04 0.12
C ASP A 43 -8.41 -18.19 -0.36
N LYS A 44 -8.90 -18.13 -1.61
CA LYS A 44 -9.67 -19.21 -2.24
C LYS A 44 -8.81 -20.43 -2.60
N LEU A 45 -7.53 -20.25 -2.90
CA LEU A 45 -6.60 -21.34 -3.25
C LEU A 45 -6.08 -22.08 -2.01
N GLN A 46 -5.93 -21.41 -0.88
CA GLN A 46 -5.33 -21.96 0.34
C GLN A 46 -5.97 -23.28 0.82
N PRO A 47 -7.31 -23.46 0.81
CA PRO A 47 -7.95 -24.72 1.21
C PRO A 47 -7.59 -25.92 0.31
N HIS A 48 -7.10 -25.66 -0.91
CA HIS A 48 -6.71 -26.70 -1.86
C HIS A 48 -5.23 -27.10 -1.73
N ILE A 49 -4.46 -26.40 -0.88
CA ILE A 49 -3.04 -26.65 -0.64
C ILE A 49 -2.89 -27.31 0.74
N THR A 50 -3.33 -28.56 0.85
CA THR A 50 -3.28 -29.33 2.10
C THR A 50 -2.52 -30.64 1.94
N ALA A 51 -1.95 -31.12 3.05
CA ALA A 51 -1.28 -32.41 3.13
C ALA A 51 -2.22 -33.58 2.76
N PRO A 52 -1.69 -34.74 2.33
CA PRO A 52 -0.26 -35.05 2.12
C PRO A 52 0.31 -34.43 0.84
N PHE A 53 1.58 -34.02 0.89
CA PHE A 53 2.32 -33.50 -0.26
C PHE A 53 3.25 -34.58 -0.82
N THR A 54 3.42 -34.57 -2.14
CA THR A 54 4.45 -35.37 -2.81
C THR A 54 5.84 -34.72 -2.64
N PRO A 55 6.95 -35.48 -2.76
CA PRO A 55 8.31 -34.90 -2.66
C PRO A 55 8.59 -33.76 -3.65
N GLU A 56 7.96 -33.82 -4.84
CA GLU A 56 8.03 -32.79 -5.86
C GLU A 56 7.32 -31.50 -5.41
N GLU A 57 6.14 -31.63 -4.78
CA GLU A 57 5.38 -30.51 -4.23
C GLU A 57 6.05 -29.90 -2.99
N GLU A 58 6.70 -30.71 -2.15
CA GLU A 58 7.48 -30.19 -1.02
C GLU A 58 8.65 -29.33 -1.48
N THR A 59 9.38 -29.80 -2.49
CA THR A 59 10.48 -29.04 -3.11
C THR A 59 9.95 -27.75 -3.71
N PHE A 60 8.87 -27.84 -4.49
CA PHE A 60 8.23 -26.67 -5.11
C PHE A 60 7.72 -25.66 -4.06
N GLY A 61 7.08 -26.16 -2.99
CA GLY A 61 6.58 -25.35 -1.88
C GLY A 61 7.70 -24.63 -1.13
N LYS A 62 8.88 -25.24 -0.95
CA LYS A 62 10.04 -24.57 -0.36
C LYS A 62 10.48 -23.35 -1.17
N HIS A 63 10.51 -23.46 -2.50
CA HIS A 63 10.79 -22.32 -3.37
C HIS A 63 9.70 -21.25 -3.26
N LEU A 64 8.43 -21.67 -3.25
CA LEU A 64 7.27 -20.78 -3.12
C LEU A 64 7.31 -19.96 -1.82
N VAL A 65 7.64 -20.60 -0.69
CA VAL A 65 7.77 -19.95 0.63
C VAL A 65 8.91 -18.92 0.63
N ALA A 66 10.02 -19.20 -0.06
CA ALA A 66 11.11 -18.24 -0.19
C ALA A 66 10.67 -16.98 -0.96
N THR A 67 9.90 -17.14 -2.04
CA THR A 67 9.33 -16.02 -2.80
C THR A 67 8.27 -15.27 -2.01
N GLU A 68 7.51 -15.94 -1.15
CA GLU A 68 6.48 -15.31 -0.31
C GLU A 68 7.06 -14.26 0.64
N ALA A 69 8.25 -14.51 1.19
CA ALA A 69 8.95 -13.53 2.01
C ALA A 69 9.30 -12.24 1.22
N GLU A 70 9.54 -12.35 -0.08
CA GLU A 70 9.74 -11.18 -0.94
C GLU A 70 8.43 -10.42 -1.19
N VAL A 71 7.34 -11.13 -1.48
CA VAL A 71 6.00 -10.54 -1.67
C VAL A 71 5.61 -9.71 -0.44
N GLN A 72 5.76 -10.26 0.76
CA GLN A 72 5.45 -9.55 2.00
C GLN A 72 6.25 -8.26 2.16
N LYS A 73 7.55 -8.28 1.85
CA LYS A 73 8.40 -7.08 1.89
C LYS A 73 7.94 -6.02 0.88
N LYS A 74 7.60 -6.44 -0.34
CA LYS A 74 7.16 -5.54 -1.41
C LYS A 74 5.80 -4.91 -1.09
N LEU A 75 4.83 -5.68 -0.60
CA LEU A 75 3.53 -5.16 -0.16
C LEU A 75 3.66 -4.19 1.03
N ALA A 76 4.54 -4.49 1.98
CA ALA A 76 4.82 -3.58 3.10
C ALA A 76 5.43 -2.25 2.63
N LEU A 77 6.39 -2.32 1.68
CA LEU A 77 6.98 -1.13 1.07
C LEU A 77 5.93 -0.32 0.29
N PHE A 78 5.11 -0.99 -0.51
CA PHE A 78 4.03 -0.36 -1.28
C PHE A 78 3.04 0.39 -0.37
N THR A 79 2.62 -0.25 0.71
CA THR A 79 1.75 0.37 1.74
C THR A 79 2.43 1.59 2.37
N LYS A 80 3.74 1.52 2.64
CA LYS A 80 4.50 2.65 3.17
C LYS A 80 4.53 3.84 2.21
N VAL A 81 4.76 3.59 0.91
CA VAL A 81 4.73 4.63 -0.13
C VAL A 81 3.37 5.33 -0.17
N ILE A 82 2.27 4.57 -0.13
CA ILE A 82 0.91 5.12 -0.08
C ILE A 82 0.72 6.03 1.14
N ARG A 83 1.13 5.59 2.33
CA ARG A 83 1.01 6.37 3.58
C ARG A 83 1.82 7.66 3.54
N THR A 84 3.05 7.60 3.01
CA THR A 84 3.88 8.79 2.82
C THR A 84 3.19 9.79 1.90
N GLY A 85 2.67 9.33 0.75
CA GLY A 85 1.95 10.21 -0.18
C GLY A 85 0.72 10.89 0.44
N ILE A 86 -0.05 10.18 1.28
CA ILE A 86 -1.17 10.77 2.03
C ILE A 86 -0.68 11.89 2.97
N THR A 87 0.41 11.63 3.70
CA THR A 87 0.99 12.59 4.66
C THR A 87 1.52 13.84 3.96
N GLU A 88 2.20 13.67 2.83
CA GLU A 88 2.73 14.77 2.02
C GLU A 88 1.60 15.63 1.42
N ALA A 89 0.53 14.99 0.91
CA ALA A 89 -0.64 15.69 0.40
C ALA A 89 -1.36 16.52 1.48
N GLN A 90 -1.41 16.01 2.72
CA GLN A 90 -1.95 16.76 3.87
C GLN A 90 -1.04 17.94 4.25
N ALA A 91 0.26 17.72 4.37
CA ALA A 91 1.22 18.77 4.70
C ALA A 91 1.22 19.91 3.66
N LYS A 92 1.06 19.60 2.37
CA LYS A 92 0.93 20.61 1.31
C LYS A 92 -0.33 21.48 1.48
N LYS A 93 -1.46 20.89 1.89
CA LYS A 93 -2.70 21.62 2.18
C LYS A 93 -2.54 22.54 3.39
N ASP A 94 -1.89 22.07 4.45
CA ASP A 94 -1.70 22.87 5.67
C ASP A 94 -0.71 24.02 5.46
N ASN A 95 0.39 23.79 4.74
CA ASN A 95 1.32 24.86 4.36
C ASN A 95 0.63 25.93 3.49
N MET A 96 -0.24 25.54 2.56
CA MET A 96 -1.00 26.49 1.74
C MET A 96 -1.99 27.31 2.58
N LYS A 97 -2.66 26.71 3.58
CA LYS A 97 -3.53 27.45 4.52
C LYS A 97 -2.77 28.41 5.41
N ASN A 98 -1.58 28.02 5.89
CA ASN A 98 -0.73 28.88 6.71
C ASN A 98 -0.18 30.07 5.92
N TYR A 99 0.10 29.90 4.62
CA TYR A 99 0.56 30.98 3.75
C TYR A 99 -0.56 31.96 3.35
N VAL A 100 -1.80 31.48 3.23
CA VAL A 100 -2.98 32.31 2.92
C VAL A 100 -3.48 33.10 4.14
N ASN A 101 -2.95 32.83 5.34
CA ASN A 101 -3.36 33.53 6.56
C ASN A 101 -2.24 34.30 7.31
N PRO A 102 -1.61 35.33 6.70
CA PRO A 102 -0.66 36.19 7.41
C PRO A 102 -1.31 37.18 8.40
N TYR A 103 -2.65 37.30 8.42
CA TYR A 103 -3.35 38.38 9.14
C TYR A 103 -4.42 37.95 10.17
N SER A 104 -4.78 36.67 10.30
CA SER A 104 -5.78 36.29 11.32
C SER A 104 -5.23 36.20 12.74
N ASN A 105 -3.90 36.25 12.92
CA ASN A 105 -3.26 36.39 14.23
C ASN A 105 -2.85 37.83 14.53
N VAL A 106 -3.50 38.83 13.93
CA VAL A 106 -3.57 40.14 14.61
C VAL A 106 -4.49 39.94 15.81
N ALA A 107 -3.88 39.56 16.93
CA ALA A 107 -4.49 39.69 18.24
C ALA A 107 -4.99 41.13 18.33
N ARG A 108 -6.29 41.30 18.15
CA ARG A 108 -7.02 42.54 18.40
C ARG A 108 -7.08 42.68 19.91
N ASP A 109 -5.92 42.97 20.50
CA ASP A 109 -5.82 43.46 21.86
C ASP A 109 -6.48 44.84 21.84
N GLY A 110 -7.78 44.84 22.12
CA GLY A 110 -8.57 46.04 22.17
C GLY A 110 -8.09 46.86 23.35
N THR A 111 -7.39 47.96 23.12
CA THR A 111 -7.28 49.01 24.13
C THR A 111 -7.28 50.39 23.46
N PHE A 112 -8.48 50.99 23.53
CA PHE A 112 -8.80 52.40 23.80
C PHE A 112 -8.26 53.55 22.93
N TYR A 113 -9.23 54.32 22.42
CA TYR A 113 -9.14 55.71 22.03
C TYR A 113 -8.72 56.61 23.21
N ASP A 114 -7.77 57.53 22.98
CA ASP A 114 -7.77 58.95 23.41
C ASP A 114 -6.56 59.63 22.73
N THR A 115 -6.57 60.83 22.17
CA THR A 115 -7.50 61.97 22.24
C THR A 115 -7.28 62.80 20.96
N LYS A 116 -8.31 63.52 20.51
CA LYS A 116 -8.14 64.69 19.64
C LYS A 116 -7.64 65.88 20.47
N GLN A 117 -6.86 66.74 19.79
CA GLN A 117 -6.31 68.06 20.16
C GLN A 117 -4.89 68.07 20.73
#